data_AF-A0A928QHH4-F1
#
_entry.id   AF-A0A928QHH4-F1
#
_cell.length_a   1.000
_cell.length_b   1.000
_cell.length_c   1.000
_cell.angle_alpha   90.00
_cell.angle_beta   90.00
_cell.angle_gamma   90.00
#
_symmetry.space_group_name_H-M   'P 1'
#
loop_
_entity.id
_entity.type
_entity.pdbx_description
1 polymer ?
#
loop_
_entity_poly.entity_id
_entity_poly.type
_entity_poly.pdbx_seq_one_letter_code
_entity_poly.pdbx_strand_id
1 'polypeptide(L)'
;MDIVYIATTHNFHYENIKACLENGKNVLCEKPMVLTQKDACELFELAKSQGLFLMEAMWTRFVPSMQKALSWIKDGKIGKIQALSGVIAFKCDQYPESRLMNPALAGGADFIDAIGAYFELAFNILGMNSTVATVLYVILVLLCIHIIAFIIGCLIDWIAYAGKKSSTSKLAAILYLIGTISFPVYLFFGLPITIVGFMGSGKQKKTNNTTTAI
;
A
#
# COMPACT_ATOMS: atom_id res chain seq x y z
N MET A 1 -27.27 25.01 -8.65
CA MET A 1 -26.19 24.22 -8.01
C MET A 1 -25.86 23.10 -8.97
N ASP A 2 -24.66 23.14 -9.52
CA ASP A 2 -24.26 22.34 -10.69
C ASP A 2 -23.49 21.08 -10.32
N ILE A 3 -22.84 21.08 -9.16
CA ILE A 3 -22.09 19.96 -8.60
C ILE A 3 -22.19 19.97 -7.07
N VAL A 4 -22.20 18.79 -6.45
CA VAL A 4 -22.17 18.60 -5.00
C VAL A 4 -20.82 18.05 -4.59
N TYR A 5 -20.20 18.68 -3.59
CA TYR A 5 -18.98 18.18 -2.95
C TYR A 5 -19.34 17.42 -1.68
N ILE A 6 -18.99 16.13 -1.61
CA ILE A 6 -19.28 15.26 -0.47
C ILE A 6 -18.00 15.04 0.31
N ALA A 7 -17.96 15.51 1.57
CA ALA A 7 -16.84 15.35 2.49
C ALA A 7 -17.29 14.86 3.88
N THR A 8 -18.34 14.03 3.90
CA THR A 8 -18.79 13.36 5.12
C THR A 8 -17.80 12.25 5.52
N THR A 9 -18.05 11.54 6.62
CA THR A 9 -17.28 10.32 6.91
C THR A 9 -17.60 9.22 5.90
N HIS A 10 -16.64 8.31 5.64
CA HIS A 10 -16.71 7.38 4.50
C HIS A 10 -17.94 6.46 4.53
N ASN A 11 -18.44 6.14 5.73
CA ASN A 11 -19.65 5.33 5.92
C ASN A 11 -20.91 5.98 5.31
N PHE A 12 -20.92 7.28 5.05
CA PHE A 12 -22.05 8.00 4.44
C PHE A 12 -21.85 8.30 2.95
N HIS A 13 -20.66 8.09 2.39
CA HIS A 13 -20.40 8.50 1.01
C HIS A 13 -21.34 7.82 0.02
N TYR A 14 -21.55 6.51 0.11
CA TYR A 14 -22.40 5.77 -0.83
C TYR A 14 -23.82 6.35 -0.89
N GLU A 15 -24.48 6.46 0.27
CA GLU A 15 -25.86 6.99 0.36
C GLU A 15 -25.94 8.44 -0.11
N ASN A 16 -24.96 9.27 0.26
CA ASN A 16 -24.92 10.68 -0.15
C ASN A 16 -24.71 10.83 -1.66
N ILE A 17 -23.80 10.06 -2.26
CA ILE A 17 -23.55 10.07 -3.70
C ILE A 17 -24.80 9.60 -4.43
N LYS A 18 -25.38 8.47 -4.03
CA LYS A 18 -26.58 7.89 -4.64
C LYS A 18 -27.74 8.88 -4.63
N ALA A 19 -28.03 9.49 -3.47
CA ALA A 19 -29.09 10.49 -3.34
C ALA A 19 -28.84 11.71 -4.25
N CYS A 20 -27.60 12.18 -4.36
CA CYS A 20 -27.26 13.30 -5.26
C CYS A 20 -27.48 12.92 -6.74
N LEU A 21 -27.02 11.73 -7.15
CA LEU A 21 -27.18 11.23 -8.51
C LEU A 21 -28.66 11.04 -8.86
N GLU A 22 -29.45 10.40 -8.00
CA GLU A 22 -30.90 10.23 -8.17
C GLU A 22 -31.67 11.56 -8.31
N ASN A 23 -31.10 12.66 -7.82
CA ASN A 23 -31.63 14.02 -7.94
C ASN A 23 -30.99 14.82 -9.08
N GLY A 24 -30.32 14.16 -10.03
CA GLY A 24 -29.76 14.80 -11.22
C GLY A 24 -28.57 15.71 -10.93
N LYS A 25 -27.79 15.45 -9.87
CA LYS A 25 -26.63 16.27 -9.49
C LYS A 25 -25.32 15.61 -9.86
N ASN A 26 -24.41 16.39 -10.42
CA ASN A 26 -23.02 15.98 -10.54
C ASN A 26 -22.38 15.89 -9.15
N VAL A 27 -21.42 14.99 -8.96
CA VAL A 27 -20.82 14.72 -7.66
C VAL A 27 -19.29 14.66 -7.74
N LEU A 28 -18.65 15.36 -6.80
CA LEU A 28 -17.25 15.17 -6.43
C LEU A 28 -17.20 14.69 -4.98
N CYS A 29 -16.72 13.47 -4.73
CA CYS A 29 -16.71 12.89 -3.38
C CYS A 29 -15.29 12.72 -2.86
N GLU A 30 -15.07 13.04 -1.59
CA GLU A 30 -13.82 12.78 -0.87
C GLU A 30 -13.42 11.31 -0.93
N LYS A 31 -12.11 11.10 -0.80
CA LYS A 31 -11.47 9.79 -0.86
C LYS A 31 -11.39 9.13 0.54
N PRO A 32 -11.49 7.80 0.65
CA PRO A 32 -11.99 6.89 -0.39
C PRO A 32 -13.47 7.16 -0.69
N MET A 33 -13.84 7.14 -1.97
CA MET A 33 -15.21 7.40 -2.41
C MET A 33 -16.17 6.40 -1.77
N VAL A 34 -15.83 5.11 -1.76
CA VAL A 34 -16.61 4.04 -1.13
C VAL A 34 -15.70 2.91 -0.67
N LEU A 35 -16.21 2.01 0.17
CA LEU A 35 -15.41 0.97 0.83
C LEU A 35 -15.33 -0.34 0.03
N THR A 36 -16.17 -0.51 -0.99
CA THR A 36 -16.19 -1.74 -1.79
C THR A 36 -16.22 -1.43 -3.28
N GLN A 37 -15.62 -2.33 -4.08
CA GLN A 37 -15.66 -2.24 -5.54
C GLN A 37 -17.10 -2.29 -6.07
N LYS A 38 -17.95 -3.11 -5.46
CA LYS A 38 -19.35 -3.27 -5.87
C LYS A 38 -20.09 -1.94 -5.78
N ASP A 39 -19.95 -1.25 -4.65
CA ASP A 39 -20.58 0.06 -4.42
C ASP A 39 -20.06 1.10 -5.43
N ALA A 40 -18.77 1.07 -5.74
CA ALA A 40 -18.17 1.98 -6.71
C ALA A 40 -18.77 1.75 -8.11
N CYS A 41 -18.81 0.49 -8.55
CA CYS A 41 -19.38 0.12 -9.84
C CYS A 41 -20.84 0.57 -9.95
N GLU A 42 -21.66 0.31 -8.93
CA GLU A 42 -23.08 0.72 -8.93
C GLU A 42 -23.22 2.24 -9.11
N LEU A 43 -22.45 3.05 -8.37
CA LEU A 43 -22.53 4.51 -8.44
C LEU A 43 -22.05 5.05 -9.78
N PHE A 44 -20.97 4.49 -10.35
CA PHE A 44 -20.49 4.88 -11.68
C PHE A 44 -21.46 4.48 -12.79
N GLU A 45 -22.09 3.31 -12.69
CA GLU A 45 -23.15 2.89 -13.62
C GLU A 45 -24.37 3.81 -13.52
N LEU A 46 -24.78 4.17 -12.30
CA LEU A 46 -25.87 5.11 -12.06
C LEU A 46 -25.56 6.48 -12.67
N ALA A 47 -24.40 7.06 -12.36
CA ALA A 47 -23.97 8.35 -12.91
C ALA A 47 -23.96 8.32 -14.44
N LYS A 48 -23.41 7.26 -15.04
CA LYS A 48 -23.38 7.07 -16.49
C LYS A 48 -24.78 6.96 -17.10
N SER A 49 -25.69 6.22 -16.47
CA SER A 49 -27.07 6.05 -16.96
C SER A 49 -27.86 7.36 -17.00
N GLN A 50 -27.51 8.30 -16.10
CA GLN A 50 -28.13 9.61 -16.01
C GLN A 50 -27.35 10.72 -16.73
N GLY A 51 -26.20 10.40 -17.34
CA GLY A 51 -25.34 11.39 -17.98
C GLY A 51 -24.72 12.41 -17.01
N LEU A 52 -24.52 12.02 -15.75
CA LEU A 52 -23.98 12.85 -14.69
C LEU A 52 -22.48 12.61 -14.50
N PHE A 53 -21.77 13.66 -14.10
CA PHE A 53 -20.39 13.59 -13.68
C PHE A 53 -20.30 13.02 -12.26
N LEU A 54 -19.43 12.02 -12.09
CA LEU A 54 -19.04 11.46 -10.79
C LEU A 54 -17.52 11.32 -10.77
N MET A 55 -16.87 11.84 -9.73
CA MET A 55 -15.43 11.71 -9.55
C MET A 55 -15.05 11.58 -8.08
N GLU A 56 -14.04 10.76 -7.81
CA GLU A 56 -13.35 10.72 -6.52
C GLU A 56 -12.35 11.87 -6.43
N ALA A 57 -12.32 12.57 -5.30
CA ALA A 57 -11.49 13.74 -5.06
C ALA A 57 -10.01 13.39 -4.81
N MET A 58 -9.40 12.61 -5.71
CA MET A 58 -7.99 12.25 -5.67
C MET A 58 -7.11 13.41 -6.15
N TRP A 59 -7.06 14.46 -5.33
CA TRP A 59 -6.44 15.75 -5.63
C TRP A 59 -4.96 15.66 -6.05
N THR A 60 -4.22 14.67 -5.55
CA THR A 60 -2.81 14.45 -5.85
C THR A 60 -2.55 14.26 -7.35
N ARG A 61 -3.51 13.73 -8.13
CA ARG A 61 -3.41 13.58 -9.59
C ARG A 61 -3.39 14.92 -10.34
N PHE A 62 -3.90 15.98 -9.72
CA PHE A 62 -4.03 17.30 -10.33
C PHE A 62 -2.93 18.28 -9.91
N VAL A 63 -2.02 17.86 -9.01
CA VAL A 63 -0.90 18.70 -8.59
C VAL A 63 0.08 18.90 -9.77
N PRO A 64 0.49 20.14 -10.10
CA PRO A 64 1.33 20.41 -11.28
C PRO A 64 2.65 19.62 -11.31
N SER A 65 3.28 19.41 -10.16
CA SER A 65 4.51 18.60 -10.07
C SER A 65 4.27 17.13 -10.42
N MET A 66 3.13 16.57 -10.01
CA MET A 66 2.73 15.20 -10.37
C MET A 66 2.48 15.08 -11.88
N GLN A 67 1.71 16.01 -12.44
CA GLN A 67 1.45 16.04 -13.89
C GLN A 67 2.75 16.17 -14.69
N LYS A 68 3.69 17.00 -14.22
CA LYS A 68 5.00 17.15 -14.84
C LYS A 68 5.82 15.87 -14.77
N ALA A 69 5.88 15.23 -13.61
CA ALA A 69 6.59 13.95 -13.44
C ALA A 69 6.02 12.86 -14.37
N LEU A 70 4.69 12.72 -14.41
CA LEU A 70 4.01 11.79 -15.33
C LEU A 70 4.31 12.12 -16.80
N SER A 71 4.36 13.40 -17.18
CA SER A 71 4.73 13.80 -18.54
C SER A 71 6.18 13.39 -18.88
N TRP A 72 7.13 13.57 -17.96
CA TRP A 72 8.52 13.18 -18.18
C TRP A 72 8.72 11.68 -18.29
N ILE A 73 7.97 10.93 -17.49
CA ILE A 73 7.92 9.46 -17.58
C ILE A 73 7.40 9.04 -18.95
N LYS A 74 6.25 9.59 -19.37
CA LYS A 74 5.62 9.27 -20.66
C LYS A 74 6.51 9.65 -21.85
N ASP A 75 7.20 10.79 -21.76
CA ASP A 75 8.12 11.29 -22.79
C ASP A 75 9.47 10.56 -22.80
N GLY A 76 9.71 9.63 -21.87
CA GLY A 76 10.98 8.91 -21.74
C GLY A 76 12.16 9.77 -21.25
N LYS A 77 11.89 10.97 -20.73
CA LYS A 77 12.92 11.96 -20.34
C LYS A 77 13.83 11.52 -19.20
N ILE A 78 13.37 10.57 -18.38
CA ILE A 78 14.12 10.01 -17.25
C ILE A 78 14.67 8.59 -17.54
N GLY A 79 14.54 8.11 -18.77
CA GLY A 79 14.91 6.75 -19.15
C GLY A 79 13.99 5.68 -18.57
N LYS A 80 14.47 4.44 -18.50
CA LYS A 80 13.72 3.30 -17.96
C LYS A 80 13.67 3.37 -16.44
N ILE A 81 12.45 3.41 -15.90
CA ILE A 81 12.21 3.37 -14.45
C ILE A 81 12.73 2.05 -13.88
N GLN A 82 13.60 2.15 -12.87
CA GLN A 82 14.17 0.99 -12.17
C GLN A 82 13.48 0.72 -10.83
N ALA A 83 13.05 1.78 -10.15
CA ALA A 83 12.42 1.69 -8.83
C ALA A 83 11.50 2.90 -8.59
N LEU A 84 10.49 2.69 -7.76
CA LEU A 84 9.63 3.73 -7.22
C LEU A 84 9.52 3.55 -5.71
N SER A 85 9.61 4.64 -4.94
CA SER A 85 9.47 4.63 -3.49
C SER A 85 8.62 5.82 -3.06
N GLY A 86 7.73 5.60 -2.09
CA GLY A 86 6.88 6.62 -1.51
C GLY A 86 6.58 6.27 -0.05
N VAL A 87 6.52 7.29 0.80
CA VAL A 87 6.18 7.14 2.22
C VAL A 87 5.11 8.17 2.55
N ILE A 88 4.01 7.70 3.13
CA ILE A 88 2.99 8.55 3.75
C ILE A 88 3.04 8.27 5.23
N ALA A 89 3.25 9.30 6.02
CA ALA A 89 3.21 9.23 7.47
C ALA A 89 2.59 10.52 8.00
N PHE A 90 1.69 10.36 8.97
CA PHE A 90 1.10 11.47 9.69
C PHE A 90 0.83 11.01 11.12
N LYS A 91 0.82 11.97 12.05
CA LYS A 91 0.45 11.70 13.43
C LYS A 91 -1.08 11.53 13.49
N CYS A 92 -1.55 10.42 14.03
CA CYS A 92 -2.97 10.20 14.32
C CYS A 92 -3.17 10.01 15.83
N ASP A 93 -4.33 10.45 16.32
CA ASP A 93 -4.77 10.12 17.67
C ASP A 93 -5.16 8.64 17.71
N GLN A 94 -4.69 7.90 18.73
CA GLN A 94 -4.84 6.44 18.79
C GLN A 94 -6.02 5.99 19.66
N TYR A 95 -6.95 6.89 19.97
CA TYR A 95 -8.11 6.57 20.79
C TYR A 95 -9.23 5.95 19.93
N PRO A 96 -9.97 4.94 20.43
CA PRO A 96 -11.02 4.25 19.68
C PRO A 96 -12.13 5.18 19.12
N GLU A 97 -12.41 6.27 19.81
CA GLU A 97 -13.45 7.25 19.43
C GLU A 97 -13.02 8.18 18.29
N SER A 98 -11.71 8.25 18.00
CA SER A 98 -11.20 9.13 16.94
C SER A 98 -11.70 8.68 15.57
N ARG A 99 -11.98 9.63 14.66
CA ARG A 99 -12.48 9.35 13.30
C ARG A 99 -11.65 8.29 12.57
N LEU A 100 -10.32 8.34 12.75
CA LEU A 100 -9.37 7.47 12.05
C LEU A 100 -9.33 6.05 12.62
N MET A 101 -9.76 5.83 13.86
CA MET A 101 -9.71 4.53 14.55
C MET A 101 -11.09 3.91 14.75
N ASN A 102 -12.16 4.71 14.71
CA ASN A 102 -13.52 4.26 14.97
C ASN A 102 -14.07 3.43 13.79
N PRO A 103 -14.32 2.11 13.95
CA PRO A 103 -14.83 1.27 12.87
C PRO A 103 -16.21 1.68 12.37
N ALA A 104 -17.06 2.28 13.22
CA ALA A 104 -18.40 2.74 12.84
C ALA A 104 -18.35 3.91 11.84
N LEU A 105 -17.25 4.65 11.82
CA LEU A 105 -16.98 5.73 10.86
C LEU A 105 -16.13 5.27 9.68
N ALA A 106 -15.90 3.96 9.55
CA ALA A 106 -14.91 3.38 8.65
C ALA A 106 -13.49 3.94 8.86
N GLY A 107 -13.10 4.07 10.13
CA GLY A 107 -11.71 4.32 10.53
C GLY A 107 -10.77 3.27 9.90
N GLY A 108 -9.54 3.68 9.59
CA GLY A 108 -8.59 2.86 8.84
C GLY A 108 -8.71 2.97 7.32
N ALA A 109 -9.88 3.31 6.78
CA ALA A 109 -10.08 3.40 5.32
C ALA A 109 -9.20 4.48 4.67
N ASP A 110 -8.93 5.58 5.38
CA ASP A 110 -7.97 6.62 4.95
C ASP A 110 -6.57 6.06 4.67
N PHE A 111 -6.12 5.08 5.47
CA PHE A 111 -4.80 4.47 5.31
C PHE A 111 -4.76 3.53 4.10
N ILE A 112 -5.80 2.70 3.96
CA ILE A 112 -5.94 1.77 2.82
C ILE A 112 -6.00 2.56 1.51
N ASP A 113 -6.76 3.65 1.49
CA ASP A 113 -6.91 4.50 0.32
C ASP A 113 -5.62 5.25 -0.03
N ALA A 114 -4.97 5.86 0.97
CA ALA A 114 -3.71 6.57 0.74
C ALA A 114 -2.62 5.64 0.19
N ILE A 115 -2.56 4.40 0.67
CA ILE A 115 -1.66 3.37 0.15
C ILE A 115 -2.11 2.90 -1.25
N GLY A 116 -3.41 2.64 -1.44
CA GLY A 116 -3.99 2.19 -2.70
C GLY A 116 -3.76 3.17 -3.85
N ALA A 117 -3.95 4.47 -3.61
CA ALA A 117 -3.68 5.53 -4.58
C ALA A 117 -2.20 5.58 -5.02
N TYR A 118 -1.27 5.31 -4.09
CA TYR A 118 0.16 5.20 -4.42
C TYR A 118 0.47 3.95 -5.23
N PHE A 119 -0.15 2.81 -4.92
CA PHE A 119 0.02 1.59 -5.71
C PHE A 119 -0.55 1.74 -7.11
N GLU A 120 -1.72 2.35 -7.27
CA GLU A 120 -2.29 2.61 -8.60
C GLU A 120 -1.39 3.55 -9.42
N LEU A 121 -0.88 4.63 -8.79
CA LEU A 121 0.09 5.51 -9.43
C LEU A 121 1.36 4.74 -9.83
N ALA A 122 1.87 3.89 -8.94
CA ALA A 122 3.03 3.04 -9.19
C ALA A 122 2.80 2.09 -10.37
N PHE A 123 1.66 1.41 -10.40
CA PHE A 123 1.32 0.47 -11.47
C PHE A 123 1.15 1.17 -12.81
N ASN A 124 0.49 2.32 -12.83
CA ASN A 124 0.36 3.14 -14.04
C ASN A 124 1.72 3.60 -14.57
N ILE A 125 2.62 4.03 -13.67
CA ILE A 125 3.97 4.47 -14.03
C ILE A 125 4.84 3.30 -14.53
N LEU A 126 4.73 2.13 -13.91
CA LEU A 126 5.52 0.95 -14.24
C LEU A 126 4.93 0.12 -15.38
N GLY A 127 3.75 0.46 -15.89
CA GLY A 127 3.02 -0.31 -16.91
C GLY A 127 2.57 -1.69 -16.41
N MET A 128 2.43 -1.86 -15.09
CA MET A 128 2.03 -3.11 -14.46
C MET A 128 0.50 -3.21 -14.43
N ASN A 129 -0.09 -3.61 -15.55
CA ASN A 129 -1.55 -3.55 -15.74
C ASN A 129 -2.34 -4.75 -15.18
N SER A 130 -1.79 -5.52 -14.23
CA SER A 130 -2.63 -6.48 -13.51
C SER A 130 -2.18 -6.66 -12.07
N THR A 131 -3.12 -6.40 -11.15
CA THR A 131 -3.03 -6.80 -9.74
C THR A 131 -2.61 -8.28 -9.62
N VAL A 132 -3.06 -9.11 -10.56
CA VAL A 132 -2.65 -10.53 -10.68
C VAL A 132 -1.15 -10.67 -10.95
N ALA A 133 -0.56 -9.95 -11.91
CA ALA A 133 0.88 -10.02 -12.15
C ALA A 133 1.70 -9.51 -10.96
N THR A 134 1.22 -8.50 -10.24
CA THR A 134 1.91 -8.01 -9.03
C THR A 134 1.84 -9.02 -7.90
N VAL A 135 0.66 -9.59 -7.64
CA VAL A 135 0.48 -10.64 -6.64
C VAL A 135 1.38 -11.84 -7.01
N LEU A 136 1.37 -12.28 -8.26
CA LEU A 136 2.24 -13.36 -8.74
C LEU A 136 3.74 -13.03 -8.62
N TYR A 137 4.15 -11.79 -8.90
CA TYR A 137 5.54 -11.35 -8.77
C TYR A 137 6.00 -11.37 -7.31
N VAL A 138 5.18 -10.85 -6.39
CA VAL A 138 5.48 -10.88 -4.95
C VAL A 138 5.54 -12.32 -4.43
N ILE A 139 4.61 -13.17 -4.86
CA ILE A 139 4.61 -14.61 -4.57
C ILE A 139 5.91 -15.24 -5.05
N LEU A 140 6.33 -14.96 -6.29
CA LEU A 140 7.54 -15.54 -6.88
C LEU A 140 8.79 -15.13 -6.10
N VAL A 141 8.95 -13.84 -5.77
CA VAL A 141 10.12 -13.34 -5.03
C VAL A 141 10.19 -13.95 -3.63
N LEU A 142 9.07 -14.04 -2.91
CA LEU A 142 9.03 -14.61 -1.56
C LEU A 142 9.22 -16.13 -1.56
N LEU A 143 8.69 -16.82 -2.58
CA LEU A 143 8.95 -18.25 -2.80
C LEU A 143 10.44 -18.52 -3.08
N CYS A 144 11.10 -17.65 -3.85
CA CYS A 144 12.55 -17.74 -4.06
C CYS A 144 13.31 -17.62 -2.74
N ILE A 145 12.94 -16.69 -1.85
CA ILE A 145 13.57 -16.53 -0.53
C ILE A 145 13.39 -17.80 0.31
N HIS A 146 12.20 -18.40 0.31
CA HIS A 146 11.92 -19.66 1.01
C HIS A 146 12.82 -20.81 0.51
N ILE A 147 12.84 -21.03 -0.81
CA ILE A 147 13.63 -22.10 -1.44
C ILE A 147 15.12 -21.90 -1.16
N ILE A 148 15.62 -20.68 -1.31
CA ILE A 148 17.04 -20.36 -1.07
C ILE A 148 17.41 -20.59 0.39
N ALA A 149 16.60 -20.11 1.34
CA ALA A 149 16.86 -20.32 2.76
C ALA A 149 16.87 -21.81 3.14
N PHE A 150 15.99 -22.62 2.55
CA PHE A 150 15.91 -24.05 2.81
C PHE A 150 17.12 -24.81 2.21
N ILE A 151 17.49 -24.50 0.97
CA ILE A 151 18.67 -25.11 0.32
C ILE A 151 19.96 -24.77 1.08
N ILE A 152 20.14 -23.51 1.46
CA ILE A 152 21.31 -23.08 2.25
C ILE A 152 21.29 -23.75 3.62
N GLY A 153 20.13 -23.86 4.26
CA GLY A 153 19.94 -24.61 5.50
C GLY A 153 20.40 -26.06 5.39
N CYS A 154 19.97 -26.78 4.34
CA CYS A 154 20.39 -28.16 4.06
C CYS A 154 21.90 -28.31 3.86
N LEU A 155 22.51 -27.40 3.09
CA LEU A 155 23.94 -27.43 2.84
C LEU A 155 24.75 -27.20 4.13
N ILE A 156 24.34 -26.24 4.95
CA ILE A 156 25.01 -25.91 6.22
C ILE A 156 24.85 -27.05 7.24
N ASP A 157 23.67 -27.69 7.29
CA ASP A 157 23.43 -28.82 8.20
C ASP A 157 24.29 -30.04 7.84
N TRP A 158 24.44 -30.31 6.54
CA TRP A 158 25.28 -31.41 6.07
C TRP A 158 26.77 -31.19 6.39
N ILE A 159 27.25 -29.94 6.25
CA ILE A 159 28.59 -29.53 6.69
C ILE A 159 28.74 -29.68 8.21
N ALA A 160 27.72 -29.29 8.98
CA ALA A 160 27.74 -29.39 10.44
C ALA A 160 27.78 -30.84 10.92
N TYR A 161 27.00 -31.72 10.28
CA TYR A 161 26.98 -33.16 10.51
C TYR A 161 28.35 -33.79 10.23
N ALA A 162 28.93 -33.52 9.05
CA ALA A 162 30.26 -34.03 8.67
C ALA A 162 31.36 -33.53 9.62
N GLY A 163 31.27 -32.26 10.08
CA GLY A 163 32.25 -31.65 10.98
C GLY A 163 32.02 -31.89 12.48
N LYS A 164 30.93 -32.55 12.88
CA LYS A 164 30.47 -32.69 14.29
C LYS A 164 30.44 -31.35 15.07
N LYS A 165 30.11 -30.24 14.39
CA LYS A 165 30.15 -28.89 14.98
C LYS A 165 28.74 -28.41 15.37
N SER A 166 28.51 -28.28 16.68
CA SER A 166 27.21 -27.87 17.27
C SER A 166 26.76 -26.46 16.86
N SER A 167 27.69 -25.50 16.68
CA SER A 167 27.33 -24.11 16.35
C SER A 167 26.75 -23.95 14.94
N THR A 168 27.24 -24.73 13.97
CA THR A 168 26.76 -24.73 12.58
C THR A 168 25.39 -25.39 12.43
N SER A 169 25.06 -26.41 13.23
CA SER A 169 23.72 -27.00 13.27
C SER A 169 22.67 -26.03 13.81
N LYS A 170 23.04 -25.15 14.76
CA LYS A 170 22.13 -24.09 15.25
C LYS A 170 21.81 -23.06 14.16
N LEU A 171 22.78 -22.75 13.29
CA LEU A 171 22.57 -21.83 12.16
C LEU A 171 21.63 -22.45 11.11
N ALA A 172 21.79 -23.73 10.80
CA ALA A 172 20.87 -24.45 9.90
C ALA A 172 19.44 -24.46 10.44
N ALA A 173 19.26 -24.74 11.74
CA ALA A 173 17.95 -24.70 12.39
C ALA A 173 17.26 -23.32 12.31
N ILE A 174 18.03 -22.23 12.44
CA ILE A 174 17.51 -20.86 12.28
C ILE A 174 17.08 -20.60 10.84
N LEU A 175 17.85 -21.05 9.84
CA LEU A 175 17.50 -20.88 8.43
C LEU A 175 16.25 -21.69 8.04
N TYR A 176 16.11 -22.91 8.57
CA TYR A 176 14.89 -23.69 8.41
C TYR A 176 13.69 -23.02 9.08
N LEU A 177 13.86 -22.44 10.26
CA LEU A 177 12.79 -21.70 10.95
C LEU A 177 12.35 -20.47 10.15
N ILE A 178 13.29 -19.70 9.58
CA ILE A 178 12.99 -18.56 8.71
C ILE A 178 12.22 -19.02 7.45
N GLY A 179 12.68 -20.06 6.77
CA GLY A 179 11.97 -20.64 5.64
C GLY A 179 10.56 -21.12 6.01
N THR A 180 10.44 -21.82 7.15
CA THR A 180 9.19 -22.44 7.61
C THR A 180 8.19 -21.43 8.15
N ILE A 181 8.60 -20.33 8.79
CA ILE A 181 7.67 -19.27 9.23
C ILE A 181 7.14 -18.47 8.03
N SER A 182 7.96 -18.30 7.00
CA SER A 182 7.59 -17.54 5.80
C SER A 182 6.43 -18.18 5.00
N PHE A 183 6.19 -19.50 5.15
CA PHE A 183 5.23 -20.25 4.33
C PHE A 183 3.77 -20.27 4.90
N PRO A 184 3.50 -20.53 6.20
CA PRO A 184 2.16 -20.51 6.79
C PRO A 184 1.58 -19.11 6.97
N VAL A 185 2.43 -18.11 7.30
CA VAL A 185 2.00 -16.70 7.36
C VAL A 185 1.45 -16.26 5.99
N TYR A 186 1.97 -16.83 4.91
CA TYR A 186 1.51 -16.59 3.55
C TYR A 186 0.20 -17.31 3.20
N LEU A 187 0.05 -18.58 3.58
CA LEU A 187 -1.16 -19.39 3.28
C LEU A 187 -2.43 -18.83 3.96
N PHE A 188 -2.29 -18.23 5.14
CA PHE A 188 -3.43 -17.76 5.94
C PHE A 188 -3.73 -16.26 5.82
N PHE A 189 -2.76 -15.41 5.49
CA PHE A 189 -2.96 -13.95 5.53
C PHE A 189 -3.02 -13.24 4.18
N GLY A 190 -2.70 -13.90 3.05
CA GLY A 190 -3.01 -13.40 1.70
C GLY A 190 -2.56 -11.97 1.36
N LEU A 191 -1.67 -11.38 2.16
CA LEU A 191 -1.26 -9.99 2.10
C LEU A 191 0.25 -9.89 2.02
N PRO A 192 0.78 -8.88 1.30
CA PRO A 192 2.20 -8.65 1.20
C PRO A 192 2.69 -8.06 2.52
N ILE A 193 3.13 -8.91 3.46
CA ILE A 193 3.95 -8.43 4.57
C ILE A 193 5.32 -8.07 3.99
N THR A 194 5.48 -6.81 3.61
CA THR A 194 6.82 -6.21 3.55
C THR A 194 7.29 -6.07 5.00
N ILE A 195 8.15 -6.98 5.45
CA ILE A 195 8.88 -6.76 6.70
C ILE A 195 9.92 -5.66 6.42
N VAL A 196 9.55 -4.40 6.63
CA VAL A 196 10.53 -3.35 6.90
C VAL A 196 10.89 -3.49 8.37
N GLY A 197 11.99 -4.19 8.64
CA GLY A 197 12.56 -4.25 9.98
C GLY A 197 13.01 -2.86 10.41
N PHE A 198 12.45 -2.35 11.51
CA PHE A 198 13.07 -1.28 12.29
C PHE A 198 13.85 -1.93 13.44
N MET A 199 15.17 -1.97 13.31
CA MET A 199 16.06 -2.07 14.47
C MET A 199 16.12 -0.67 15.10
N GLY A 200 15.32 -0.47 16.15
CA GLY A 200 15.51 0.66 17.04
C GLY A 200 16.82 0.49 17.80
N SER A 201 17.93 1.02 17.26
CA SER A 201 19.08 1.32 18.12
C SER A 201 18.75 2.62 18.87
N GLY A 202 18.44 2.48 20.15
CA GLY A 202 18.33 3.61 21.06
C GLY A 202 19.69 4.26 21.23
N LYS A 203 20.05 5.21 20.35
CA LYS A 203 21.00 6.32 20.54
C LYS A 203 21.30 7.01 19.20
N GLN A 204 20.36 7.80 18.69
CA GLN A 204 20.67 8.84 17.70
C GLN A 204 20.11 10.19 18.16
N LYS A 205 20.46 10.55 19.40
CA LYS A 205 20.11 11.82 20.06
C LYS A 205 21.31 12.78 20.15
N LYS A 206 22.29 12.68 19.23
CA LYS A 206 23.58 13.41 19.35
C LYS A 206 24.13 14.10 18.10
N THR A 207 23.33 14.32 17.06
CA THR A 207 23.80 14.99 15.82
C THR A 207 23.11 16.31 15.47
N ASN A 208 22.20 16.84 16.30
CA ASN A 208 21.55 18.14 16.04
C ASN A 208 21.97 19.28 16.98
N ASN A 209 23.03 19.11 17.79
CA ASN A 209 23.45 20.13 18.79
C ASN A 209 24.80 20.81 18.50
N THR A 210 25.36 20.70 17.29
CA THR A 210 26.60 21.42 16.94
C THR A 210 26.56 21.96 15.52
N THR A 211 25.70 22.94 15.26
CA THR A 211 25.99 24.00 14.27
C THR A 211 25.16 25.26 14.59
N THR A 212 25.46 25.91 15.71
CA THR A 212 25.29 27.35 15.88
C THR A 212 26.65 27.98 15.58
N ALA A 213 26.80 28.57 14.40
CA ALA A 213 27.66 29.73 14.13
C ALA A 213 27.72 29.99 12.60
N ILE A 214 27.45 31.25 12.27
CA ILE A 214 27.56 31.95 10.97
C ILE A 214 26.32 31.82 10.07
#